data_AF-A0A7S0EZ66-F1
#
_entry.id   AF-A0A7S0EZ66-F1
#
_cell.length_a   1.000
_cell.length_b   1.000
_cell.length_c   1.000
_cell.angle_alpha   90.00
_cell.angle_beta   90.00
_cell.angle_gamma   90.00
#
_symmetry.space_group_name_H-M   'P 1'
#
loop_
_entity.id
_entity.type
_entity.pdbx_description
1 polymer ?
#
loop_
_entity_poly.entity_id
_entity_poly.type
_entity_poly.pdbx_seq_one_letter_code
_entity_poly.pdbx_strand_id
1 'polypeptide(L)'
;ATLTNTNVYSNDATYGFGGGLYIGGLMIYGGIMIYGTATLTNTNVYSNEAKYGDHGGGLYIWGTATLTNTNVYSNDATYGFGGGLYIGGLMIYGGIMIYGTATLTNTNVYSNEAKYGDHGGGLYIWGTATLTNTN
;
A
#
# COMPACT_ATOMS: atom_id res chain seq x y z
N ALA A 1 -0.39 11.65 2.89
CA ALA A 1 0.38 12.25 1.78
C ALA A 1 -0.51 12.42 0.57
N THR A 2 -0.20 13.41 -0.28
CA THR A 2 -0.89 13.63 -1.56
C THR A 2 0.15 13.63 -2.66
N LEU A 3 -0.05 12.82 -3.71
CA LEU A 3 0.74 12.84 -4.93
C LEU A 3 -0.15 13.15 -6.13
N THR A 4 0.33 14.03 -6.99
CA THR A 4 -0.37 14.46 -8.19
C THR A 4 0.62 14.52 -9.34
N ASN A 5 0.31 13.89 -10.48
CA ASN A 5 1.17 13.90 -11.66
C ASN A 5 2.62 13.47 -11.36
N THR A 6 2.78 12.40 -10.58
CA THR A 6 4.08 11.97 -10.05
C THR A 6 4.46 10.57 -10.54
N ASN A 7 5.76 10.29 -10.61
CA ASN A 7 6.29 8.94 -10.80
C ASN A 7 7.09 8.54 -9.56
N VAL A 8 6.78 7.39 -8.97
CA VAL A 8 7.51 6.79 -7.83
C VAL A 8 8.12 5.48 -8.32
N TYR A 9 9.43 5.45 -8.53
CA TYR A 9 10.06 4.30 -9.16
C TYR A 9 11.50 4.04 -8.74
N SER A 10 11.94 2.79 -8.90
CA SER A 10 13.31 2.35 -8.63
C SER A 10 13.79 2.62 -7.21
N ASN A 11 12.88 2.53 -6.25
CA ASN A 11 13.19 2.64 -4.84
C ASN A 11 13.27 1.25 -4.21
N ASP A 12 14.18 1.07 -3.25
CA ASP A 12 14.37 -0.18 -2.50
C ASP A 12 14.26 0.10 -1.00
N ALA A 13 13.43 -0.69 -0.33
CA ALA A 13 13.35 -0.77 1.11
C ALA A 13 13.79 -2.17 1.56
N THR A 14 15.11 -2.37 1.65
CA THR A 14 15.66 -3.68 2.04
C THR A 14 15.10 -4.17 3.38
N TYR A 15 15.00 -3.30 4.39
CA TYR A 15 14.51 -3.65 5.75
C TYR A 15 13.29 -2.82 6.18
N GLY A 16 12.59 -2.19 5.23
CA GLY A 16 11.50 -1.27 5.50
C GLY A 16 10.26 -1.56 4.66
N PHE A 17 9.15 -0.92 5.00
CA PHE A 17 7.88 -1.05 4.26
C PHE A 17 7.83 -0.08 3.09
N GLY A 18 6.99 -0.38 2.09
CA GLY A 18 6.65 0.63 1.09
C GLY A 18 7.84 1.02 0.23
N GLY A 19 8.36 0.10 -0.59
CA GLY A 19 9.57 0.30 -1.39
C GLY A 19 9.57 1.64 -2.11
N GLY A 20 8.44 2.01 -2.73
CA GLY A 20 8.21 3.34 -3.30
C GLY A 20 7.66 4.38 -2.31
N LEU A 21 6.58 4.05 -1.59
CA LEU A 21 5.96 4.95 -0.62
C LEU A 21 5.40 4.19 0.58
N TYR A 22 5.76 4.67 1.77
CA TYR A 22 5.20 4.25 3.04
C TYR A 22 4.35 5.34 3.69
N ILE A 23 3.12 5.00 4.07
CA ILE A 23 2.19 5.87 4.80
C ILE A 23 1.74 5.13 6.06
N GLY A 24 2.40 5.42 7.19
CA GLY A 24 2.08 4.83 8.49
C GLY A 24 1.03 5.60 9.29
N GLY A 25 0.54 4.98 10.36
CA GLY A 25 -0.24 5.63 11.42
C GLY A 25 0.61 5.94 12.67
N LEU A 26 0.15 6.87 13.50
CA LEU A 26 0.76 7.22 14.79
C LEU A 26 -0.08 6.67 15.94
N MET A 27 0.49 5.81 16.78
CA MET A 27 -0.12 5.41 18.06
C MET A 27 0.33 6.37 19.16
N ILE A 28 -0.62 7.02 19.82
CA ILE A 28 -0.37 7.85 21.01
C ILE A 28 -0.67 7.04 22.28
N TYR A 29 0.12 7.29 23.34
CA TYR A 29 -0.07 6.65 24.64
C TYR A 29 -1.53 6.79 25.09
N GLY A 30 -2.18 5.66 25.42
CA GLY A 30 -3.61 5.60 25.74
C GLY A 30 -4.49 4.95 24.66
N GLY A 31 -3.90 4.39 23.60
CA GLY A 31 -4.61 3.52 22.65
C GLY A 31 -5.35 4.26 21.53
N ILE A 32 -5.18 5.58 21.43
CA ILE A 32 -5.69 6.34 20.29
C ILE A 32 -4.66 6.22 19.15
N MET A 33 -5.13 5.90 17.95
CA MET A 33 -4.30 5.83 16.76
C MET A 33 -4.80 6.80 15.69
N ILE A 34 -3.87 7.52 15.08
CA ILE A 34 -4.10 8.41 13.95
C ILE A 34 -3.68 7.68 12.67
N TYR A 35 -4.60 7.52 11.72
CA TYR A 35 -4.35 6.86 10.44
C TYR A 35 -3.57 7.72 9.47
N GLY A 36 -2.77 7.05 8.64
CA GLY A 36 -2.24 7.64 7.44
C GLY A 36 -3.33 7.70 6.35
N THR A 37 -3.44 8.85 5.69
CA THR A 37 -4.27 9.01 4.49
C THR A 37 -3.36 9.22 3.30
N ALA A 38 -3.56 8.46 2.22
CA ALA A 38 -2.88 8.62 0.95
C ALA A 38 -3.86 8.99 -0.16
N THR A 39 -3.58 10.05 -0.89
CA THR A 39 -4.33 10.43 -2.09
C THR A 39 -3.38 10.51 -3.27
N LEU A 40 -3.60 9.67 -4.27
CA LEU A 40 -2.80 9.62 -5.50
C LEU A 40 -3.69 9.93 -6.69
N THR A 41 -3.27 10.89 -7.51
CA THR A 41 -3.96 11.27 -8.73
C THR A 41 -2.98 11.32 -9.89
N ASN A 42 -3.31 10.68 -11.02
CA ASN A 42 -2.47 10.67 -12.22
C ASN A 42 -1.01 10.27 -11.91
N THR A 43 -0.82 9.18 -11.17
CA THR A 43 0.49 8.78 -10.65
C THR A 43 0.89 7.43 -11.20
N ASN A 44 2.19 7.22 -11.43
CA ASN A 44 2.74 5.89 -11.72
C ASN A 44 3.64 5.43 -10.58
N VAL A 45 3.47 4.19 -10.14
CA VAL A 45 4.30 3.55 -9.11
C VAL A 45 4.85 2.25 -9.66
N TYR A 46 6.17 2.18 -9.88
CA TYR A 46 6.73 1.02 -10.57
C TYR A 46 8.17 0.69 -10.24
N SER A 47 8.56 -0.57 -10.44
CA SER A 47 9.95 -1.01 -10.24
C SER A 47 10.49 -0.68 -8.85
N ASN A 48 9.62 -0.69 -7.83
CA ASN A 48 10.02 -0.55 -6.44
C ASN A 48 10.06 -1.92 -5.77
N GLU A 49 10.91 -2.04 -4.75
CA GLU A 49 11.15 -3.31 -4.07
C GLU A 49 11.11 -3.13 -2.55
N ALA A 50 10.41 -4.03 -1.87
CA ALA A 50 10.52 -4.25 -0.43
C ALA A 50 10.99 -5.69 -0.19
N LYS A 51 12.26 -5.85 0.23
CA LYS A 51 12.86 -7.19 0.35
C LYS A 51 12.41 -7.88 1.63
N TYR A 52 13.02 -7.50 2.74
CA TYR A 52 12.80 -8.08 4.07
C TYR A 52 11.81 -7.27 4.93
N GLY A 53 11.35 -6.12 4.44
CA GLY A 53 10.25 -5.40 5.08
C GLY A 53 8.91 -5.99 4.69
N ASP A 54 7.97 -5.97 5.63
CA ASP A 54 6.89 -6.95 5.59
C ASP A 54 5.92 -6.81 4.41
N HIS A 55 5.68 -5.63 3.81
CA HIS A 55 4.70 -5.53 2.71
C HIS A 55 4.83 -4.26 1.83
N GLY A 56 4.14 -4.27 0.69
CA GLY A 56 3.95 -3.10 -0.17
C GLY A 56 5.18 -2.73 -0.98
N GLY A 57 5.56 -3.56 -1.96
CA GLY A 57 6.74 -3.29 -2.80
C GLY A 57 6.67 -1.91 -3.47
N GLY A 58 5.50 -1.56 -4.02
CA GLY A 58 5.21 -0.22 -4.51
C GLY A 58 4.75 0.71 -3.41
N LEU A 59 3.57 0.42 -2.85
CA LEU A 59 2.89 1.25 -1.87
C LEU A 59 2.52 0.45 -0.63
N TYR A 60 2.84 1.00 0.54
CA TYR A 60 2.38 0.49 1.83
C TYR A 60 1.61 1.56 2.58
N ILE A 61 0.31 1.32 2.84
CA ILE A 61 -0.57 2.30 3.48
C ILE A 61 -1.28 1.67 4.68
N TRP A 62 -1.08 2.26 5.85
CA TRP A 62 -1.86 2.02 7.05
C TRP A 62 -2.95 3.08 7.21
N GLY A 63 -4.18 2.69 6.88
CA GLY A 63 -5.35 3.56 6.92
C GLY A 63 -6.07 3.66 5.58
N THR A 64 -6.24 4.87 5.09
CA THR A 64 -7.10 5.15 3.93
C THR A 64 -6.28 5.50 2.70
N ALA A 65 -6.61 4.84 1.58
CA ALA A 65 -6.02 5.13 0.27
C ALA A 65 -7.09 5.50 -0.74
N THR A 66 -6.88 6.61 -1.44
CA THR A 66 -7.67 7.04 -2.60
C THR A 66 -6.74 7.16 -3.81
N LEU A 67 -6.91 6.28 -4.80
CA LEU A 67 -6.15 6.27 -6.04
C LEU A 67 -7.09 6.60 -7.20
N THR A 68 -6.73 7.59 -8.01
CA THR A 68 -7.46 7.97 -9.23
C THR A 68 -6.50 8.05 -10.41
N ASN A 69 -6.85 7.40 -11.52
CA ASN A 69 -6.03 7.40 -12.74
C ASN A 69 -4.57 7.01 -12.47
N THR A 70 -4.36 5.94 -11.71
CA THR A 70 -3.02 5.55 -11.22
C THR A 70 -2.60 4.21 -11.82
N ASN A 71 -1.32 4.07 -12.15
CA ASN A 71 -0.76 2.77 -12.56
C ASN A 71 0.22 2.28 -11.49
N VAL A 72 0.06 1.04 -11.04
CA VAL A 72 0.95 0.38 -10.07
C VAL A 72 1.46 -0.90 -10.72
N TYR A 73 2.73 -0.96 -11.09
CA TYR A 73 3.23 -2.11 -11.87
C TYR A 73 4.68 -2.46 -11.63
N SER A 74 5.04 -3.73 -11.84
CA SER A 74 6.44 -4.18 -11.73
C SER A 74 7.09 -3.88 -10.39
N ASN A 75 6.32 -3.85 -9.31
CA ASN A 75 6.84 -3.73 -7.96
C ASN A 75 6.92 -5.12 -7.31
N ASP A 76 7.88 -5.31 -6.41
CA ASP A 76 8.14 -6.58 -5.73
C ASP A 76 8.11 -6.43 -4.21
N ALA A 77 7.41 -7.33 -3.53
CA ALA A 77 7.51 -7.54 -2.09
C ALA A 77 8.04 -8.97 -1.86
N THR A 78 9.35 -9.12 -1.72
CA THR A 78 10.00 -10.44 -1.76
C THR A 78 9.47 -11.36 -0.66
N TYR A 79 9.50 -10.92 0.59
CA TYR A 79 9.00 -11.69 1.74
C TYR A 79 7.63 -11.20 2.24
N GLY A 80 6.99 -10.32 1.48
CA GLY A 80 5.86 -9.55 1.94
C GLY A 80 4.56 -9.71 1.17
N PHE A 81 3.53 -8.96 1.56
CA PHE A 81 2.22 -8.96 0.89
C PHE A 81 2.07 -7.75 -0.03
N GLY A 82 1.16 -7.81 -1.00
CA GLY A 82 0.80 -6.64 -1.80
C GLY A 82 2.00 -6.06 -2.56
N GLY A 83 2.65 -6.86 -3.41
CA GLY A 83 3.82 -6.45 -4.19
C GLY A 83 3.66 -5.08 -4.84
N GLY A 84 2.50 -4.81 -5.42
CA GLY A 84 2.12 -3.48 -5.90
C GLY A 84 1.65 -2.58 -4.78
N LEU A 85 0.55 -2.94 -4.15
CA LEU A 85 -0.13 -2.12 -3.15
C LEU A 85 -0.60 -2.96 -1.97
N TYR A 86 -0.16 -2.57 -0.78
CA TYR A 86 -0.67 -3.03 0.49
C TYR A 86 -1.46 -1.91 1.17
N ILE A 87 -2.72 -2.19 1.53
CA ILE A 87 -3.55 -1.31 2.37
C ILE A 87 -4.05 -2.11 3.56
N GLY A 88 -3.67 -1.72 4.77
CA GLY A 88 -4.03 -2.44 5.98
C GLY A 88 -4.48 -1.52 7.11
N GLY A 89 -5.00 -2.16 8.14
CA GLY A 89 -5.26 -1.54 9.43
C GLY A 89 -4.44 -2.19 10.56
N LEU A 90 -4.75 -1.87 11.81
CA LEU A 90 -4.04 -2.35 12.99
C LEU A 90 -5.02 -2.84 14.06
N MET A 91 -4.57 -3.80 14.86
CA MET A 91 -5.21 -4.14 16.13
C MET A 91 -4.65 -3.24 17.24
N ILE A 92 -5.52 -2.45 17.88
CA ILE A 92 -5.13 -1.64 19.04
C ILE A 92 -5.31 -2.46 20.33
N TYR A 93 -4.57 -2.09 21.39
CA TYR A 93 -4.70 -2.71 22.71
C TYR A 93 -6.15 -2.71 23.19
N GLY A 94 -6.61 -3.84 23.72
CA GLY A 94 -8.02 -4.05 24.10
C GLY A 94 -8.87 -4.76 23.05
N GLY A 95 -8.26 -5.26 21.97
CA GLY A 95 -8.93 -6.13 20.99
C GLY A 95 -9.80 -5.39 19.98
N ILE A 96 -9.70 -4.06 19.93
CA ILE A 96 -10.36 -3.28 18.89
C ILE A 96 -9.53 -3.41 17.62
N MET A 97 -10.15 -3.94 16.57
CA MET A 97 -9.55 -4.05 15.25
C MET A 97 -10.03 -2.90 14.38
N ILE A 98 -9.09 -2.25 13.71
CA ILE A 98 -9.41 -1.22 12.75
C ILE A 98 -8.79 -1.61 11.42
N TYR A 99 -9.57 -1.48 10.35
CA TYR A 99 -9.23 -1.97 9.03
C TYR A 99 -8.84 -0.82 8.09
N GLY A 100 -8.08 -1.16 7.05
CA GLY A 100 -7.78 -0.22 5.97
C GLY A 100 -9.01 0.05 5.09
N THR A 101 -8.98 1.15 4.35
CA THR A 101 -10.01 1.46 3.34
C THR A 101 -9.35 1.89 2.04
N ALA A 102 -9.76 1.25 0.94
CA ALA A 102 -9.25 1.52 -0.38
C ALA A 102 -10.36 2.01 -1.32
N THR A 103 -10.14 3.15 -1.98
CA THR A 103 -10.96 3.61 -3.10
C THR A 103 -10.08 3.75 -4.33
N LEU A 104 -10.24 2.86 -5.30
CA LEU A 104 -9.47 2.85 -6.55
C LEU A 104 -10.42 3.15 -7.71
N THR A 105 -10.10 4.19 -8.47
CA THR A 105 -10.86 4.59 -9.66
C THR A 105 -9.90 4.70 -10.85
N ASN A 106 -10.23 4.06 -11.97
CA ASN A 106 -9.40 4.06 -13.18
C ASN A 106 -7.94 3.68 -12.86
N THR A 107 -7.73 2.65 -12.04
CA THR A 107 -6.41 2.27 -11.55
C THR A 107 -5.99 0.95 -12.16
N ASN A 108 -4.77 0.85 -12.69
CA ASN A 108 -4.25 -0.41 -13.22
C ASN A 108 -3.18 -0.97 -12.27
N VAL A 109 -3.35 -2.21 -11.81
CA VAL A 109 -2.42 -2.89 -10.90
C VAL A 109 -1.97 -4.20 -11.52
N TYR A 110 -0.83 -4.20 -12.20
CA TYR A 110 -0.40 -5.34 -13.03
C TYR A 110 1.08 -5.67 -12.87
N SER A 111 1.45 -6.92 -13.16
CA SER A 111 2.86 -7.38 -13.13
C SER A 111 3.60 -7.07 -11.84
N ASN A 112 2.91 -7.03 -10.70
CA ASN A 112 3.55 -6.91 -9.39
C ASN A 112 3.68 -8.30 -8.75
N GLU A 113 4.71 -8.49 -7.95
CA GLU A 113 5.07 -9.79 -7.40
C GLU A 113 5.15 -9.73 -5.86
N ALA A 114 4.59 -10.74 -5.21
CA ALA A 114 4.81 -11.04 -3.80
C ALA A 114 5.40 -12.45 -3.77
N LYS A 115 6.73 -12.54 -3.75
CA LYS A 115 7.44 -13.76 -4.17
C LYS A 115 7.28 -14.92 -3.19
N TYR A 116 7.44 -14.63 -1.90
CA TYR A 116 7.30 -15.59 -0.82
C TYR A 116 6.15 -15.24 0.14
N GLY A 117 5.43 -14.15 -0.11
CA GLY A 117 4.24 -13.81 0.64
C GLY A 117 3.01 -14.52 0.10
N ASP A 118 2.20 -15.09 1.00
CA ASP A 118 1.04 -15.91 0.63
C ASP A 118 -0.18 -15.11 0.11
N HIS A 119 -0.07 -13.78 -0.02
CA HIS A 119 -1.22 -12.94 -0.35
C HIS A 119 -0.90 -11.81 -1.35
N GLY A 120 -1.57 -11.87 -2.51
CA GLY A 120 -1.79 -10.77 -3.46
C GLY A 120 -0.52 -10.10 -4.01
N GLY A 121 0.05 -10.61 -5.11
CA GLY A 121 1.18 -9.95 -5.78
C GLY A 121 0.87 -8.54 -6.29
N GLY A 122 -0.34 -8.33 -6.81
CA GLY A 122 -0.85 -7.01 -7.22
C GLY A 122 -1.30 -6.14 -6.06
N LEU A 123 -2.36 -6.57 -5.41
CA LEU A 123 -3.12 -5.79 -4.44
C LEU A 123 -3.44 -6.67 -3.23
N TYR A 124 -3.12 -6.18 -2.05
CA TYR A 124 -3.57 -6.75 -0.78
C TYR A 124 -4.27 -5.67 0.04
N ILE A 125 -5.56 -5.86 0.32
CA ILE A 125 -6.36 -4.94 1.14
C ILE A 125 -6.88 -5.72 2.35
N TRP A 126 -6.36 -5.39 3.52
CA TRP A 126 -6.90 -5.86 4.78
C TRP A 126 -7.92 -4.86 5.32
N GLY A 127 -9.13 -4.96 4.77
CA GLY A 127 -10.25 -4.09 5.08
C GLY A 127 -11.26 -3.98 3.95
N THR A 128 -11.76 -2.78 3.71
CA THR A 128 -12.78 -2.52 2.69
C THR A 128 -12.17 -1.96 1.42
N ALA A 129 -12.72 -2.38 0.28
CA ALA A 129 -12.27 -1.94 -1.04
C ALA A 129 -13.46 -1.52 -1.90
N THR A 130 -13.37 -0.35 -2.52
CA THR A 130 -14.25 0.10 -3.60
C THR A 130 -13.40 0.26 -4.85
N LEU A 131 -13.65 -0.58 -5.86
CA LEU A 131 -12.88 -0.62 -7.10
C LEU A 131 -13.80 -0.24 -8.28
N THR A 132 -13.47 0.83 -8.98
CA THR A 132 -14.20 1.29 -10.18
C THR A 132 -13.23 1.39 -11.34
N ASN A 133 -13.53 0.74 -12.47
CA ASN A 133 -12.64 0.69 -13.64
C ASN A 133 -11.19 0.35 -13.27
N THR A 134 -11.01 -0.61 -12.36
CA THR A 134 -9.70 -1.03 -11.87
C THR A 134 -9.37 -2.38 -12.48
N ASN A 135 -8.19 -2.51 -13.10
CA ASN A 135 -7.72 -3.73 -13.75
C ASN A 135 -6.44 -4.26 -13.12
#